data_AF-A0A3D8HT59-F1
#
_entry.id   AF-A0A3D8HT59-F1
#
_cell.length_a   1.000
_cell.length_b   1.000
_cell.length_c   1.000
_cell.angle_alpha   90.00
_cell.angle_beta   90.00
_cell.angle_gamma   90.00
#
_symmetry.space_group_name_H-M   'P 1'
#
loop_
_entity.id
_entity.type
_entity.pdbx_description
1 polymer ?
#
loop_
_entity_poly.entity_id
_entity_poly.type
_entity_poly.pdbx_seq_one_letter_code
_entity_poly.pdbx_strand_id
1 'polypeptide(L)' 'MFERIDIIFRNIEDIRDDINILLGMAKISMLDYIMIKRGSQDMPETLTFTLLGQIDAEVEKLKKEIDALNKLKREMLVF' A
#
# COMPACT_ATOMS: atom_id res chain seq x y z
N MET A 1 -8.02 11.38 -19.81
CA MET A 1 -8.18 11.59 -18.36
C MET A 1 -8.69 10.32 -17.70
N PHE A 2 -9.84 9.77 -18.12
CA PHE A 2 -10.33 8.46 -17.65
C PHE A 2 -9.34 7.32 -17.86
N GLU A 3 -8.69 7.21 -19.02
CA GLU A 3 -7.66 6.17 -19.25
C GLU A 3 -6.52 6.20 -18.21
N ARG A 4 -6.10 7.40 -17.75
CA ARG A 4 -5.08 7.53 -16.70
C ARG A 4 -5.61 7.05 -15.35
N ILE A 5 -6.88 7.33 -15.06
CA ILE A 5 -7.58 6.83 -13.86
C ILE A 5 -7.67 5.29 -13.91
N ASP A 6 -8.02 4.71 -15.05
CA ASP A 6 -8.16 3.26 -15.22
C ASP A 6 -6.82 2.52 -15.06
N ILE A 7 -5.72 3.12 -15.50
CA ILE A 7 -4.38 2.59 -15.25
C ILE A 7 -4.05 2.63 -13.75
N ILE A 8 -4.29 3.76 -13.09
CA ILE A 8 -4.03 3.89 -11.65
C ILE A 8 -4.86 2.88 -10.85
N PHE A 9 -6.13 2.67 -11.20
CA PHE A 9 -6.97 1.68 -10.52
C PHE A 9 -6.47 0.26 -10.69
N ARG A 10 -6.04 -0.14 -11.89
CA ARG A 10 -5.41 -1.45 -12.11
C ARG A 10 -4.14 -1.61 -11.29
N ASN A 11 -3.26 -0.60 -11.31
CA ASN A 11 -2.03 -0.64 -10.51
C ASN A 11 -2.34 -0.76 -9.00
N ILE A 12 -3.32 -0.02 -8.49
CA ILE A 12 -3.74 -0.10 -7.07
C ILE A 12 -4.24 -1.49 -6.73
N GLU A 13 -5.02 -2.11 -7.61
CA GLU A 13 -5.53 -3.47 -7.42
C GLU A 13 -4.40 -4.50 -7.39
N ASP A 14 -3.49 -4.46 -8.36
CA ASP A 14 -2.33 -5.36 -8.42
C ASP A 14 -1.46 -5.23 -7.15
N ILE A 15 -1.14 -3.99 -6.76
CA ILE A 15 -0.33 -3.71 -5.56
C ILE A 15 -1.06 -4.18 -4.28
N ARG A 16 -2.38 -3.97 -4.19
CA ARG A 16 -3.17 -4.41 -3.04
C ARG A 16 -3.11 -5.93 -2.89
N ASP A 17 -3.19 -6.66 -3.99
CA ASP A 17 -3.16 -8.11 -3.98
C ASP A 17 -1.77 -8.62 -3.57
N ASP A 18 -0.70 -7.99 -4.06
CA ASP A 18 0.68 -8.25 -3.63
C ASP A 18 0.88 -8.00 -2.12
N ILE A 19 0.38 -6.86 -1.61
CA ILE A 19 0.41 -6.54 -0.17
C ILE A 19 -0.31 -7.63 0.62
N ASN A 20 -1.50 -8.05 0.19
CA ASN A 20 -2.28 -9.08 0.89
C ASN A 20 -1.56 -10.43 0.93
N ILE A 21 -0.85 -10.80 -0.16
CA ILE A 21 -0.03 -12.02 -0.19
C ILE A 21 1.10 -11.91 0.85
N LEU A 22 1.84 -10.79 0.87
CA LEU A 22 2.95 -10.59 1.80
C LEU A 22 2.50 -10.55 3.26
N LEU A 23 1.38 -9.88 3.55
CA LEU A 23 0.75 -9.85 4.86
C LEU A 23 0.30 -11.26 5.30
N GLY A 24 -0.28 -12.03 4.38
CA GLY A 24 -0.67 -13.42 4.62
C GLY A 24 0.52 -14.32 4.95
N MET A 25 1.65 -14.16 4.25
CA MET A 25 2.90 -14.86 4.56
C MET A 25 3.45 -14.49 5.94
N ALA A 26 3.35 -13.22 6.32
CA ALA A 26 3.76 -12.71 7.63
C ALA A 26 2.79 -13.09 8.76
N LYS A 27 1.59 -13.58 8.42
CA LYS A 27 0.48 -13.83 9.34
C LYS A 27 0.07 -12.59 10.14
N ILE A 28 0.13 -11.42 9.51
CA ILE A 28 -0.28 -10.15 10.11
C ILE A 28 -1.34 -9.48 9.24
N SER A 29 -2.19 -8.64 9.83
CA SER A 29 -3.10 -7.78 9.08
C SER A 29 -2.42 -6.47 8.66
N MET A 30 -3.07 -5.72 7.77
CA MET A 30 -2.63 -4.37 7.42
C MET A 30 -2.62 -3.43 8.64
N LEU A 31 -3.54 -3.63 9.59
CA LEU A 31 -3.58 -2.87 10.84
C LEU A 31 -2.35 -3.18 11.70
N ASP A 32 -2.03 -4.47 11.88
CA ASP A 32 -0.83 -4.89 12.61
C ASP A 32 0.43 -4.27 12.00
N TYR A 33 0.57 -4.33 10.67
CA TYR A 33 1.67 -3.69 9.96
C TYR A 33 1.78 -2.20 10.33
N ILE A 34 0.67 -1.44 10.29
CA ILE A 34 0.67 -0.01 10.65
C ILE A 34 1.08 0.19 12.11
N MET A 35 0.55 -0.62 13.03
CA MET A 35 0.87 -0.53 14.46
C MET A 35 2.36 -0.79 14.72
N ILE A 36 2.92 -1.80 14.06
CA ILE A 36 4.36 -2.13 14.11
C ILE A 36 5.20 -0.96 13.57
N LYS A 37 4.84 -0.42 12.40
CA LYS A 37 5.57 0.72 11.80
C LYS A 37 5.50 1.99 12.63
N ARG A 38 4.47 2.16 13.45
CA ARG A 38 4.31 3.28 14.39
C ARG A 38 4.98 3.03 15.75
N GLY A 39 5.62 1.88 15.94
CA GLY A 39 6.21 1.48 17.23
C GLY A 39 5.19 1.27 18.33
N SER A 40 3.92 1.05 17.96
CA SER A 40 2.80 0.84 18.90
C SER A 40 2.51 -0.63 19.16
N GLN A 41 3.18 -1.53 18.44
CA GLN A 41 3.10 -2.98 18.57
C GLN A 41 4.48 -3.57 18.26
N ASP A 42 4.88 -4.58 19.04
CA ASP A 42 6.14 -5.28 18.81
C ASP A 42 6.07 -6.16 17.56
N MET A 43 7.23 -6.42 16.96
CA MET A 43 7.34 -7.29 15.79
C MET A 43 7.04 -8.74 16.19
N PRO A 44 6.02 -9.39 15.60
CA PRO A 44 5.72 -10.79 15.90
C PRO A 44 6.82 -11.70 15.32
N GLU A 45 7.03 -12.86 15.95
CA GLU A 45 8.06 -13.82 15.52
C GLU A 45 7.88 -14.34 14.09
N THR A 46 6.65 -14.29 13.57
CA THR A 46 6.30 -14.71 12.21
C THR A 46 6.72 -13.69 11.14
N LEU A 47 7.06 -12.47 11.54
CA LEU A 47 7.45 -11.39 10.64
C LEU A 47 8.98 -11.23 10.66
N THR A 48 9.61 -11.50 9.53
CA THR A 48 11.04 -11.26 9.35
C THR A 48 11.29 -9.84 8.86
N PHE A 49 12.49 -9.29 9.12
CA PHE A 49 12.88 -7.97 8.61
C PHE A 49 12.86 -7.89 7.09
N THR A 50 13.22 -8.98 6.40
CA THR A 50 13.16 -9.05 4.94
C THR A 50 11.73 -8.93 4.43
N LEU A 51 10.79 -9.67 5.03
CA LEU A 51 9.38 -9.63 4.65
C LEU A 51 8.74 -8.28 4.98
N LEU A 52 9.08 -7.69 6.13
CA LEU A 52 8.67 -6.34 6.49
C LEU A 52 9.16 -5.31 5.45
N GLY A 53 10.42 -5.42 5.01
CA GLY A 53 10.98 -4.55 3.97
C GLY A 53 10.27 -4.68 2.61
N GLN A 54 9.80 -5.89 2.26
CA GLN A 54 8.99 -6.11 1.06
C GLN A 54 7.61 -5.45 1.18
N ILE A 55 6.95 -5.64 2.32
CA ILE A 55 5.66 -4.99 2.60
C ILE A 55 5.82 -3.46 2.55
N ASP A 56 6.88 -2.92 3.17
CA ASP A 56 7.19 -1.49 3.13
C ASP A 56 7.28 -0.96 1.69
N ALA A 57 7.96 -1.69 0.82
CA ALA A 57 8.14 -1.31 -0.58
C ALA A 57 6.82 -1.29 -1.35
N GLU A 58 5.98 -2.31 -1.21
CA GLU A 58 4.68 -2.36 -1.89
C GLU A 58 3.70 -1.30 -1.34
N VAL A 59 3.68 -1.09 -0.03
CA VAL A 59 2.87 -0.03 0.60
C VAL A 59 3.30 1.35 0.10
N GLU A 60 4.60 1.58 -0.14
CA GLU A 60 5.08 2.84 -0.68
C GLU A 60 4.67 3.04 -2.14
N LYS A 61 4.62 1.97 -2.96
CA LYS A 61 4.04 2.04 -4.31
C LYS A 61 2.56 2.39 -4.26
N LEU A 62 1.80 1.76 -3.36
CA LEU A 62 0.37 2.04 -3.18
C LEU A 62 0.12 3.52 -2.87
N LYS A 63 0.89 4.10 -1.94
CA LYS A 63 0.79 5.53 -1.61
C LYS A 63 1.03 6.41 -2.84
N LYS A 64 2.03 6.10 -3.66
CA LYS A 64 2.35 6.87 -4.87
C LYS A 64 1.21 6.85 -5.88
N GLU A 65 0.55 5.72 -6.08
CA GLU A 65 -0.61 5.61 -6.97
C GLU A 65 -1.82 6.39 -6.43
N ILE A 66 -2.08 6.32 -5.11
CA ILE A 66 -3.12 7.13 -4.45
C ILE A 66 -2.83 8.63 -4.61
N ASP A 67 -1.58 9.05 -4.45
CA ASP A 67 -1.17 10.44 -4.66
C ASP A 67 -1.32 10.87 -6.12
N ALA A 68 -1.00 9.99 -7.08
CA ALA A 68 -1.22 10.24 -8.50
C ALA A 68 -2.71 10.43 -8.81
N LEU A 69 -3.59 9.60 -8.24
CA LEU A 69 -5.03 9.76 -8.36
C LEU A 69 -5.52 11.09 -7.76
N ASN A 70 -4.98 11.48 -6.60
CA ASN A 70 -5.35 12.72 -5.95
C ASN A 70 -4.89 13.95 -6.76
N LYS A 71 -3.75 13.88 -7.46
CA LYS A 71 -3.31 14.92 -8.40
C LYS A 71 -4.29 15.05 -9.56
N LEU A 72 -4.72 13.94 -10.17
CA LEU A 72 -5.75 13.96 -11.21
C LEU A 72 -7.06 14.57 -10.72
N LYS A 73 -7.50 14.21 -9.51
CA LYS A 73 -8.70 14.80 -8.89
C LYS A 73 -8.59 16.33 -8.80
N ARG A 74 -7.41 16.87 -8.46
CA ARG A 74 -7.18 18.32 -8.36
C ARG A 74 -7.29 19.03 -9.71
N GLU A 75 -6.88 18.37 -10.80
CA GLU A 75 -7.04 18.90 -12.17
C GLU A 75 -8.51 19.09 -12.56
N MET A 76 -9.43 18.40 -11.89
CA MET A 76 -10.89 18.49 -12.13
C MET A 76 -11.60 19.56 -11.29
N LEU A 77 -10.88 20.23 -10.38
CA LEU A 77 -11.47 21.29 -9.57
C LEU A 77 -11.68 22.54 -10.44
N VAL A 78 -12.93 22.99 -10.55
CA VAL A 78 -13.30 24.24 -11.24
C VAL A 78 -13.57 25.31 -10.17
N PHE A 79 -12.98 26.49 -10.36
CA PHE A 79 -13.16 27.68 -9.51
C PHE A 79 -14.17 28.64 -10.13
#